data_AF-A0ABC9D396-F1
#
_entry.id   AF-A0ABC9D396-F1
#
_cell.length_a   1.000
_cell.length_b   1.000
_cell.length_c   1.000
_cell.angle_alpha   90.00
_cell.angle_beta   90.00
_cell.angle_gamma   90.00
#
_symmetry.space_group_name_H-M   'P 1'
#
loop_
_entity.id
_entity.type
_entity.pdbx_description
1 polymer ?
#
loop_
_entity_poly.entity_id
_entity_poly.type
_entity_poly.pdbx_seq_one_letter_code
_entity_poly.pdbx_strand_id
1 'polypeptide(L)'
;MDREQVTEFLGQVPLLQCLPGSSIRRIAAAVQVRRYEPGDYVAREGEPVDGLYIILDGQAEVSAPANAEEANRPDYVLNKCDYFGYGTNSSDHQVNVVALSKLTCFVLPNQYGHLLQPKTIWNAEDTPEHSLLEQILHLEPLEVDIFRGFTLPDAPVFRQVFGGQLIGQALAAASKTVDCLKMVHSLHAIFLIAGDSNMPIIYQVHRARDGSSFATRKVEAKQKGLVIFTLIASFQKEEVGFEHQAAIMPDVPPPEQLLNLEEIRERRLTDPRFPAQYRNSAAKKKFTPWPIEMRFCEDSASQHKPSLNYWFRARGKLSDDQALHRCVVAYASDLLFSGVSLNPHREKGLKTYSLSLDHSIWFHKPVKADDWLLYVIESPSAHGGRGFVTGRMFNRQGELVMSLTQEALSRREKARGPNPRPKL
;
A
#
# COMPACT_ATOMS: atom_id res chain seq x y z
N MET A 1 -31.78 7.45 2.71
CA MET A 1 -30.38 7.44 3.17
C MET A 1 -29.63 8.46 2.37
N ASP A 2 -28.78 9.25 3.02
CA ASP A 2 -27.77 10.04 2.32
C ASP A 2 -26.68 9.13 1.73
N ARG A 3 -25.83 9.67 0.84
CA ARG A 3 -24.79 8.88 0.15
C ARG A 3 -23.73 8.31 1.10
N GLU A 4 -23.49 8.95 2.23
CA GLU A 4 -22.49 8.54 3.20
C GLU A 4 -22.96 7.31 3.98
N GLN A 5 -24.24 7.32 4.39
CA GLN A 5 -24.91 6.16 4.98
C GLN A 5 -24.95 4.96 4.02
N VAL A 6 -25.17 5.21 2.72
CA VAL A 6 -25.11 4.14 1.69
C VAL A 6 -23.70 3.58 1.59
N THR A 7 -22.69 4.44 1.56
CA THR A 7 -21.28 4.02 1.48
C THR A 7 -20.88 3.18 2.69
N GLU A 8 -21.26 3.62 3.90
CA GLU A 8 -20.99 2.90 5.15
C GLU A 8 -21.70 1.54 5.21
N PHE A 9 -22.93 1.47 4.72
CA PHE A 9 -23.64 0.20 4.60
C PHE A 9 -22.93 -0.73 3.62
N LEU A 10 -22.57 -0.24 2.42
CA LEU A 10 -21.90 -1.03 1.40
C LEU A 10 -20.51 -1.54 1.84
N GLY A 11 -19.79 -0.78 2.68
CA GLY A 11 -18.53 -1.24 3.27
C GLY A 11 -18.67 -2.48 4.19
N GLN A 12 -19.87 -2.75 4.70
CA GLN A 12 -20.16 -3.93 5.52
C GLN A 12 -20.49 -5.17 4.69
N VAL A 13 -20.74 -5.02 3.39
CA VAL A 13 -21.11 -6.14 2.50
C VAL A 13 -19.88 -7.00 2.23
N PRO A 14 -19.88 -8.31 2.56
CA PRO A 14 -18.69 -9.16 2.43
C PRO A 14 -18.05 -9.14 1.04
N LEU A 15 -18.86 -9.13 -0.03
CA LEU A 15 -18.37 -9.04 -1.40
C LEU A 15 -17.56 -7.78 -1.69
N LEU A 16 -17.96 -6.66 -1.07
CA LEU A 16 -17.41 -5.34 -1.37
C LEU A 16 -16.22 -5.00 -0.47
N GLN A 17 -16.00 -5.74 0.63
CA GLN A 17 -14.90 -5.49 1.56
C GLN A 17 -13.51 -5.62 0.92
N CYS A 18 -13.40 -6.39 -0.17
CA CYS A 18 -12.16 -6.52 -0.95
C CYS A 18 -11.91 -5.34 -1.91
N LEU A 19 -12.87 -4.43 -2.07
CA LEU A 19 -12.77 -3.29 -2.99
C LEU A 19 -12.16 -2.06 -2.30
N PRO A 20 -11.43 -1.19 -3.01
CA PRO A 20 -11.03 0.10 -2.47
C PRO A 20 -12.24 0.94 -2.07
N GLY A 21 -12.08 1.77 -1.02
CA GLY A 21 -13.13 2.71 -0.61
C GLY A 21 -13.56 3.69 -1.72
N SER A 22 -12.67 4.02 -2.66
CA SER A 22 -13.02 4.81 -3.86
C SER A 22 -14.03 4.07 -4.75
N SER A 23 -13.85 2.77 -4.95
CA SER A 23 -14.81 1.92 -5.67
C SER A 23 -16.14 1.84 -4.93
N ILE A 24 -16.14 1.66 -3.61
CA ILE A 24 -17.37 1.64 -2.82
C ILE A 24 -18.13 2.96 -2.95
N ARG A 25 -17.45 4.11 -2.88
CA ARG A 25 -18.09 5.42 -3.08
C ARG A 25 -18.71 5.57 -4.48
N ARG A 26 -18.05 5.04 -5.52
CA ARG A 26 -18.60 5.01 -6.88
C ARG A 26 -19.80 4.08 -6.99
N ILE A 27 -19.77 2.92 -6.33
CA ILE A 27 -20.91 1.99 -6.23
C ILE A 27 -22.06 2.66 -5.50
N ALA A 28 -21.81 3.33 -4.37
CA ALA A 28 -22.81 4.08 -3.60
C ALA A 28 -23.50 5.17 -4.42
N ALA A 29 -22.79 5.78 -5.37
CA ALA A 29 -23.36 6.75 -6.30
C ALA A 29 -24.18 6.12 -7.45
N ALA A 30 -23.99 4.83 -7.72
CA ALA A 30 -24.60 4.10 -8.83
C ALA A 30 -25.75 3.17 -8.43
N VAL A 31 -25.82 2.77 -7.15
CA VAL A 31 -26.88 1.87 -6.66
C VAL A 31 -28.25 2.54 -6.66
N GLN A 32 -29.27 1.73 -6.96
CA GLN A 32 -30.68 2.13 -6.95
C GLN A 32 -31.41 1.40 -5.82
N VAL A 33 -32.38 2.05 -5.20
CA VAL A 33 -33.20 1.42 -4.15
C VAL A 33 -34.40 0.73 -4.79
N ARG A 34 -34.61 -0.55 -4.50
CA ARG A 34 -35.83 -1.29 -4.85
C ARG A 34 -36.51 -1.82 -3.60
N ARG A 35 -37.84 -1.88 -3.64
CA ARG A 35 -38.67 -2.33 -2.53
C ARG A 35 -39.65 -3.38 -3.02
N TYR A 36 -39.88 -4.37 -2.18
CA TYR A 36 -40.75 -5.50 -2.44
C TYR A 36 -41.61 -5.77 -1.22
N GLU A 37 -42.86 -6.18 -1.45
CA GLU A 37 -43.76 -6.65 -0.40
C GLU A 37 -43.55 -8.17 -0.18
N PRO A 38 -43.96 -8.72 0.98
CA PRO A 38 -43.84 -10.15 1.23
C PRO A 38 -44.54 -10.99 0.15
N GLY A 39 -43.84 -12.00 -0.37
CA GLY A 39 -44.30 -12.88 -1.46
C GLY A 39 -43.94 -12.38 -2.87
N ASP A 40 -43.45 -11.14 -3.01
CA ASP A 40 -42.98 -10.65 -4.30
C ASP A 40 -41.72 -11.40 -4.76
N TYR A 41 -41.69 -11.72 -6.05
CA TYR A 41 -40.48 -12.23 -6.70
C TYR A 41 -39.50 -11.08 -6.92
N VAL A 42 -38.33 -11.19 -6.31
CA VAL A 42 -37.21 -10.27 -6.50
C VAL A 42 -36.43 -10.66 -7.76
N ALA A 43 -36.27 -11.97 -7.98
CA ALA A 43 -35.74 -12.56 -9.19
C ALA A 43 -36.45 -13.88 -9.48
N ARG A 44 -36.70 -14.16 -10.76
CA ARG A 44 -37.31 -15.42 -11.23
C ARG A 44 -36.31 -16.21 -12.02
N GLU A 45 -36.37 -17.53 -11.87
CA GLU A 45 -35.63 -18.46 -12.71
C GLU A 45 -35.95 -18.20 -14.20
N GLY A 46 -34.90 -18.17 -15.03
CA GLY A 46 -35.03 -17.92 -16.47
C GLY A 46 -35.20 -16.44 -16.85
N GLU A 47 -35.32 -15.52 -15.90
CA GLU A 47 -35.38 -14.08 -16.18
C GLU A 47 -34.01 -13.40 -16.10
N PRO A 48 -33.77 -12.39 -16.95
CA PRO A 48 -32.48 -11.71 -16.98
C PRO A 48 -32.22 -10.90 -15.71
N VAL A 49 -30.98 -11.00 -15.23
CA VAL A 49 -30.49 -10.21 -14.09
C VAL A 49 -30.17 -8.81 -14.59
N ASP A 50 -30.71 -7.76 -13.96
CA ASP A 50 -30.41 -6.37 -14.32
C ASP A 50 -29.31 -5.73 -13.46
N GLY A 51 -28.80 -6.45 -12.45
CA GLY A 51 -27.71 -5.99 -11.59
C GLY A 51 -27.39 -6.93 -10.43
N LEU A 52 -26.42 -6.50 -9.61
CA LEU A 52 -26.15 -7.09 -8.30
C LEU A 52 -27.14 -6.55 -7.27
N TYR A 53 -27.84 -7.44 -6.56
CA TYR A 53 -28.77 -7.11 -5.49
C TYR A 53 -28.12 -7.30 -4.14
N ILE A 54 -28.28 -6.32 -3.25
CA ILE A 54 -27.73 -6.32 -1.88
C ILE A 54 -28.89 -6.00 -0.92
N ILE A 55 -29.12 -6.87 0.06
CA ILE A 55 -30.23 -6.72 1.01
C ILE A 55 -29.91 -5.62 2.02
N LEU A 56 -30.65 -4.50 1.97
CA LEU A 56 -30.53 -3.39 2.91
C LEU A 56 -31.31 -3.66 4.19
N ASP A 57 -32.53 -4.19 4.05
CA ASP A 57 -33.46 -4.47 5.14
C ASP A 57 -34.49 -5.53 4.71
N GLY A 58 -34.96 -6.34 5.65
CA GLY A 58 -35.84 -7.49 5.41
C GLY A 58 -35.08 -8.79 5.14
N GLN A 59 -35.81 -9.80 4.66
CA GLN A 59 -35.30 -11.14 4.38
C GLN A 59 -35.84 -11.66 3.04
N ALA A 60 -35.02 -12.38 2.30
CA ALA A 60 -35.41 -13.05 1.07
C ALA A 60 -35.01 -14.53 1.11
N GLU A 61 -35.79 -15.38 0.46
CA GLU A 61 -35.54 -16.80 0.34
C GLU A 61 -35.04 -17.12 -1.06
N VAL A 62 -33.97 -17.91 -1.14
CA VAL A 62 -33.50 -18.49 -2.39
C VAL A 62 -34.02 -19.92 -2.47
N SER A 63 -34.89 -20.17 -3.43
CA SER A 63 -35.47 -21.49 -3.70
C SER A 63 -34.92 -22.08 -5.01
N ALA A 64 -34.62 -23.37 -4.98
CA ALA A 64 -34.10 -24.11 -6.13
C ALA A 64 -35.19 -24.37 -7.19
N PRO A 65 -34.80 -24.65 -8.46
CA PRO A 65 -35.75 -24.99 -9.53
C PRO A 65 -36.60 -26.21 -9.18
N ALA A 66 -37.87 -26.18 -9.61
CA ALA A 66 -38.81 -27.29 -9.42
C ALA A 66 -38.39 -28.62 -10.10
N ASN A 67 -37.39 -28.59 -10.98
CA ASN A 67 -36.97 -29.72 -11.83
C ASN A 67 -35.67 -30.43 -11.37
N ALA A 68 -35.08 -30.05 -10.24
CA ALA A 68 -33.93 -30.77 -9.71
C ALA A 68 -34.40 -31.96 -8.85
N GLU A 69 -34.00 -33.19 -9.21
CA GLU A 69 -34.32 -34.45 -8.51
C GLU A 69 -33.76 -34.56 -7.05
N GLU A 70 -33.47 -33.45 -6.39
CA GLU A 70 -33.02 -33.41 -4.99
C GLU A 70 -33.88 -32.43 -4.19
N ALA A 71 -35.04 -32.91 -3.73
CA ALA A 71 -35.96 -32.23 -2.80
C ALA A 71 -35.38 -32.04 -1.37
N ASN A 72 -34.07 -31.81 -1.24
CA ASN A 72 -33.36 -31.79 0.04
C ASN A 72 -32.21 -30.76 0.10
N ARG A 73 -32.24 -29.70 -0.71
CA ARG A 73 -31.40 -28.53 -0.44
C ARG A 73 -32.14 -27.60 0.52
N PRO A 74 -31.52 -27.16 1.62
CA PRO A 74 -32.17 -26.23 2.54
C PRO A 74 -32.40 -24.89 1.82
N ASP A 75 -33.61 -24.34 1.98
CA ASP A 75 -33.92 -22.98 1.57
C ASP A 75 -32.92 -22.03 2.24
N TYR A 76 -32.22 -21.23 1.42
CA TYR A 76 -31.21 -20.31 1.91
C TYR A 76 -31.84 -18.93 2.12
N VAL A 77 -31.88 -18.47 3.36
CA VAL A 77 -32.42 -17.15 3.71
C VAL A 77 -31.31 -16.11 3.65
N LEU A 78 -31.48 -15.14 2.75
CA LEU A 78 -30.67 -13.95 2.63
C LEU A 78 -31.14 -12.91 3.65
N ASN A 79 -30.19 -12.41 4.42
CA ASN A 79 -30.35 -11.38 5.44
C ASN A 79 -29.65 -10.09 5.02
N LYS A 80 -29.75 -9.08 5.86
CA LYS A 80 -29.04 -7.80 5.69
C LYS A 80 -27.55 -8.02 5.40
N CYS A 81 -27.03 -7.29 4.42
CA CYS A 81 -25.67 -7.40 3.86
C CYS A 81 -25.39 -8.64 3.00
N ASP A 82 -26.32 -9.59 2.89
CA ASP A 82 -26.23 -10.64 1.89
C ASP A 82 -26.57 -10.09 0.50
N TYR A 83 -26.15 -10.81 -0.54
CA TYR A 83 -26.22 -10.36 -1.92
C TYR A 83 -26.43 -11.52 -2.91
N PHE A 84 -26.94 -11.21 -4.09
CA PHE A 84 -27.09 -12.15 -5.21
C PHE A 84 -27.03 -11.45 -6.56
N GLY A 85 -26.85 -12.20 -7.65
CA GLY A 85 -26.72 -11.66 -9.02
C GLY A 85 -25.32 -11.18 -9.39
N TYR A 86 -24.28 -11.47 -8.57
CA TYR A 86 -22.88 -11.20 -8.92
C TYR A 86 -22.22 -12.41 -9.59
N GLY A 87 -21.44 -12.19 -10.67
CA GLY A 87 -20.61 -13.23 -11.28
C GLY A 87 -21.36 -14.31 -12.07
N THR A 88 -22.68 -14.19 -12.23
CA THR A 88 -23.46 -15.05 -13.13
C THR A 88 -23.24 -14.57 -14.57
N ASN A 89 -22.21 -15.11 -15.24
CA ASN A 89 -22.04 -14.95 -16.69
C ASN A 89 -23.17 -15.62 -17.50
N SER A 90 -24.16 -16.24 -16.84
CA SER A 90 -25.42 -16.63 -17.46
C SER A 90 -26.35 -15.43 -17.53
N SER A 91 -26.93 -15.19 -18.71
CA SER A 91 -27.93 -14.15 -18.93
C SER A 91 -29.17 -14.31 -18.05
N ASP A 92 -29.42 -15.50 -17.48
CA ASP A 92 -30.64 -15.84 -16.75
C ASP A 92 -30.33 -16.31 -15.31
N HIS A 93 -31.20 -15.99 -14.35
CA HIS A 93 -31.16 -16.54 -12.99
C HIS A 93 -31.46 -18.05 -13.01
N GLN A 94 -30.68 -18.81 -12.24
CA GLN A 94 -30.88 -20.26 -12.08
C GLN A 94 -31.74 -20.62 -10.86
N VAL A 95 -32.22 -19.63 -10.11
CA VAL A 95 -32.96 -19.79 -8.85
C VAL A 95 -34.01 -18.70 -8.73
N ASN A 96 -35.06 -18.97 -7.98
CA ASN A 96 -36.03 -17.95 -7.59
C ASN A 96 -35.55 -17.26 -6.31
N VAL A 97 -35.75 -15.94 -6.24
CA VAL A 97 -35.54 -15.16 -5.02
C VAL A 97 -36.83 -14.46 -4.66
N VAL A 98 -37.41 -14.78 -3.51
CA VAL A 98 -38.72 -14.29 -3.08
C VAL A 98 -38.58 -13.53 -1.76
N ALA A 99 -39.24 -12.39 -1.64
CA ALA A 99 -39.24 -11.61 -0.41
C ALA A 99 -40.06 -12.33 0.68
N LEU A 100 -39.43 -12.70 1.80
CA LEU A 100 -40.12 -13.31 2.95
C LEU A 100 -40.79 -12.26 3.85
N SER A 101 -40.21 -11.07 3.88
CA SER A 101 -40.74 -9.90 4.59
C SER A 101 -40.71 -8.68 3.68
N LYS A 102 -41.13 -7.52 4.18
CA LYS A 102 -41.00 -6.27 3.44
C LYS A 102 -39.51 -6.03 3.20
N LEU A 103 -39.10 -6.11 1.94
CA LEU A 103 -37.70 -6.19 1.55
C LEU A 103 -37.27 -4.90 0.87
N THR A 104 -36.12 -4.38 1.26
CA THR A 104 -35.46 -3.27 0.56
C THR A 104 -34.08 -3.72 0.10
N CYS A 105 -33.78 -3.50 -1.18
CA CYS A 105 -32.49 -3.85 -1.78
C CYS A 105 -31.81 -2.61 -2.37
N PHE A 106 -30.48 -2.58 -2.29
CA PHE A 106 -29.67 -1.83 -3.25
C PHE A 106 -29.41 -2.69 -4.47
N VAL A 107 -29.60 -2.12 -5.66
CA VAL A 107 -29.31 -2.77 -6.93
C VAL A 107 -28.21 -1.99 -7.62
N LEU A 108 -27.07 -2.62 -7.89
CA LEU A 108 -26.02 -2.08 -8.75
C LEU A 108 -26.24 -2.58 -10.18
N PRO A 109 -26.70 -1.72 -11.12
CA PRO A 109 -27.00 -2.17 -12.47
C PRO A 109 -25.78 -2.74 -13.20
N ASN A 110 -25.99 -3.71 -14.09
CA ASN A 110 -24.92 -4.42 -14.81
C ASN A 110 -23.92 -3.51 -15.54
N GLN A 111 -24.37 -2.36 -16.06
CA GLN A 111 -23.49 -1.37 -16.71
C GLN A 111 -22.36 -0.85 -15.78
N TYR A 112 -22.54 -0.96 -14.45
CA TYR A 112 -21.57 -0.60 -13.43
C TYR A 112 -20.81 -1.81 -12.86
N GLY A 113 -20.97 -3.01 -13.42
CA GLY A 113 -20.29 -4.23 -12.95
C GLY A 113 -18.76 -4.11 -12.93
N HIS A 114 -18.18 -3.29 -13.80
CA HIS A 114 -16.74 -2.96 -13.81
C HIS A 114 -16.24 -2.34 -12.49
N LEU A 115 -17.11 -1.77 -11.65
CA LEU A 115 -16.75 -1.23 -10.33
C LEU A 115 -16.45 -2.33 -9.30
N LEU A 116 -16.94 -3.55 -9.53
CA LEU A 116 -16.73 -4.72 -8.67
C LEU A 116 -15.40 -5.43 -8.98
N GLN A 117 -14.77 -5.10 -10.10
CA GLN A 117 -13.45 -5.60 -10.49
C GLN A 117 -12.47 -4.43 -10.73
N PRO A 118 -12.20 -3.61 -9.71
CA PRO A 118 -11.28 -2.50 -9.86
C PRO A 118 -9.86 -3.03 -10.07
N LYS A 119 -9.17 -2.54 -11.11
CA LYS A 119 -7.73 -2.75 -11.30
C LYS A 119 -7.00 -2.25 -10.06
N THR A 120 -6.58 -3.15 -9.18
CA THR A 120 -5.95 -2.85 -7.89
C THR A 120 -4.94 -3.93 -7.57
N ILE A 121 -4.01 -3.68 -6.63
CA ILE A 121 -3.12 -4.73 -6.12
C ILE A 121 -3.86 -5.88 -5.41
N TRP A 122 -5.16 -5.70 -5.14
CA TRP A 122 -5.99 -6.64 -4.40
C TRP A 122 -6.61 -7.74 -5.29
N ASN A 123 -6.91 -7.43 -6.56
CA ASN A 123 -7.63 -8.30 -7.50
C ASN A 123 -6.88 -8.54 -8.82
N ALA A 124 -5.53 -8.50 -8.82
CA ALA A 124 -4.75 -8.69 -10.03
C ALA A 124 -4.79 -10.14 -10.53
N GLU A 125 -5.68 -10.45 -11.47
CA GLU A 125 -5.40 -11.49 -12.47
C GLU A 125 -4.35 -10.93 -13.44
N ASP A 126 -3.37 -11.76 -13.81
CA ASP A 126 -2.17 -11.45 -14.62
C ASP A 126 -2.46 -10.48 -15.80
N THR A 127 -2.39 -9.18 -15.52
CA THR A 127 -2.55 -8.13 -16.54
C THR A 127 -1.21 -7.41 -16.73
N PRO A 128 -0.71 -7.25 -17.98
CA PRO A 128 0.62 -6.71 -18.26
C PRO A 128 0.85 -5.22 -17.94
N GLU A 129 -0.11 -4.52 -17.34
CA GLU A 129 -0.13 -3.04 -17.25
C GLU A 129 0.25 -2.47 -15.87
N HIS A 130 0.53 -3.31 -14.87
CA HIS A 130 0.83 -2.84 -13.52
C HIS A 130 2.23 -2.25 -13.39
N SER A 131 2.36 -1.14 -12.63
CA SER A 131 3.67 -0.55 -12.35
C SER A 131 4.56 -1.52 -11.55
N LEU A 132 5.88 -1.37 -11.64
CA LEU A 132 6.81 -2.22 -10.88
C LEU A 132 6.57 -2.13 -9.36
N LEU A 133 6.13 -0.99 -8.83
CA LEU A 133 5.81 -0.88 -7.40
C LEU A 133 4.56 -1.65 -7.00
N GLU A 134 3.55 -1.67 -7.86
CA GLU A 134 2.37 -2.51 -7.61
C GLU A 134 2.76 -3.98 -7.56
N GLN A 135 3.64 -4.42 -8.47
CA GLN A 135 4.15 -5.79 -8.48
C GLN A 135 5.01 -6.09 -7.22
N ILE A 136 5.85 -5.16 -6.78
CA ILE A 136 6.65 -5.31 -5.55
C ILE A 136 5.75 -5.40 -4.31
N LEU A 137 4.65 -4.65 -4.27
CA LEU A 137 3.73 -4.61 -3.12
C LEU A 137 2.65 -5.70 -3.19
N HIS A 138 2.52 -6.39 -4.33
CA HIS A 138 1.60 -7.50 -4.46
C HIS A 138 1.99 -8.64 -3.50
N LEU A 139 0.97 -9.22 -2.89
CA LEU A 139 1.11 -10.31 -1.93
C LEU A 139 0.14 -11.42 -2.27
N GLU A 140 0.68 -12.63 -2.31
CA GLU A 140 -0.10 -13.86 -2.45
C GLU A 140 -0.77 -14.20 -1.11
N PRO A 141 -2.11 -14.33 -1.06
CA PRO A 141 -2.79 -14.80 0.13
C PRO A 141 -2.54 -16.30 0.32
N LEU A 142 -2.16 -16.72 1.53
CA LEU A 142 -1.99 -18.13 1.89
C LEU A 142 -3.14 -18.64 2.77
N GLU A 143 -3.66 -17.79 3.64
CA GLU A 143 -4.77 -18.04 4.55
C GLU A 143 -5.38 -16.68 4.96
N VAL A 144 -6.48 -16.68 5.71
CA VAL A 144 -6.95 -15.50 6.44
C VAL A 144 -5.79 -14.89 7.24
N ASP A 145 -5.56 -13.60 7.02
CA ASP A 145 -4.54 -12.82 7.72
C ASP A 145 -3.08 -13.32 7.51
N ILE A 146 -2.82 -14.24 6.56
CA ILE A 146 -1.48 -14.73 6.23
C ILE A 146 -1.18 -14.51 4.74
N PHE A 147 -0.09 -13.78 4.48
CA PHE A 147 0.31 -13.40 3.13
C PHE A 147 1.78 -13.75 2.85
N ARG A 148 2.11 -13.97 1.58
CA ARG A 148 3.46 -14.23 1.09
C ARG A 148 3.89 -13.14 0.12
N GLY A 149 5.05 -12.55 0.38
CA GLY A 149 5.70 -11.56 -0.48
C GLY A 149 7.06 -12.03 -0.96
N PHE A 150 7.53 -11.43 -2.05
CA PHE A 150 8.81 -11.74 -2.69
C PHE A 150 9.63 -10.47 -2.92
N THR A 151 10.95 -10.63 -3.00
CA THR A 151 11.82 -9.61 -3.59
C THR A 151 11.93 -9.90 -5.08
N LEU A 152 11.40 -9.02 -5.92
CA LEU A 152 11.42 -9.24 -7.37
C LEU A 152 12.85 -9.16 -7.94
N PRO A 153 13.21 -9.96 -8.95
CA PRO A 153 14.52 -9.89 -9.60
C PRO A 153 14.86 -8.51 -10.18
N ASP A 154 13.84 -7.79 -10.66
CA ASP A 154 13.98 -6.47 -11.26
C ASP A 154 13.92 -5.32 -10.22
N ALA A 155 13.69 -5.64 -8.94
CA ALA A 155 13.77 -4.65 -7.87
C ALA A 155 15.23 -4.23 -7.61
N PRO A 156 15.48 -3.04 -7.03
CA PRO A 156 16.83 -2.63 -6.66
C PRO A 156 17.49 -3.66 -5.74
N VAL A 157 18.69 -4.10 -6.13
CA VAL A 157 19.43 -5.13 -5.38
C VAL A 157 20.19 -4.50 -4.23
N PHE A 158 19.85 -4.95 -3.02
CA PHE A 158 20.57 -4.62 -1.79
C PHE A 158 21.20 -5.87 -1.19
N ARG A 159 22.09 -5.70 -0.20
CA ARG A 159 22.75 -6.82 0.49
C ARG A 159 21.79 -7.73 1.25
N GLN A 160 20.66 -7.18 1.65
CA GLN A 160 19.59 -7.79 2.44
C GLN A 160 18.27 -7.22 1.93
N VAL A 161 17.14 -7.77 2.38
CA VAL A 161 15.82 -7.22 2.02
C VAL A 161 15.79 -5.73 2.34
N PHE A 162 15.32 -4.92 1.38
CA PHE A 162 15.19 -3.47 1.54
C PHE A 162 14.17 -3.14 2.64
N GLY A 163 14.48 -2.20 3.53
CA GLY A 163 13.58 -1.85 4.64
C GLY A 163 12.24 -1.31 4.16
N GLY A 164 12.23 -0.45 3.13
CA GLY A 164 11.00 0.01 2.49
C GLY A 164 10.16 -1.10 1.87
N GLN A 165 10.76 -2.20 1.41
CA GLN A 165 10.00 -3.39 0.96
C GLN A 165 9.26 -4.04 2.13
N LEU A 166 9.94 -4.24 3.28
CA LEU A 166 9.31 -4.80 4.47
C LEU A 166 8.16 -3.91 4.97
N ILE A 167 8.38 -2.59 5.02
CA ILE A 167 7.37 -1.61 5.43
C ILE A 167 6.17 -1.66 4.48
N GLY A 168 6.41 -1.50 3.18
CA GLY A 168 5.36 -1.43 2.17
C GLY A 168 4.53 -2.72 2.08
N GLN A 169 5.19 -3.89 2.03
CA GLN A 169 4.50 -5.18 2.00
C GLN A 169 3.77 -5.47 3.31
N ALA A 170 4.36 -5.21 4.48
CA ALA A 170 3.64 -5.40 5.75
C ALA A 170 2.42 -4.48 5.87
N LEU A 171 2.51 -3.24 5.40
CA LEU A 171 1.37 -2.33 5.39
C LEU A 171 0.30 -2.75 4.39
N ALA A 172 0.69 -3.28 3.23
CA ALA A 172 -0.25 -3.87 2.27
C ALA A 172 -0.98 -5.07 2.90
N ALA A 173 -0.26 -5.98 3.57
CA ALA A 173 -0.85 -7.10 4.30
C ALA A 173 -1.85 -6.63 5.36
N ALA A 174 -1.47 -5.65 6.19
CA ALA A 174 -2.38 -5.08 7.19
C ALA A 174 -3.65 -4.50 6.54
N SER A 175 -3.49 -3.73 5.46
CA SER A 175 -4.59 -3.07 4.76
C SER A 175 -5.60 -4.08 4.18
N LYS A 176 -5.15 -5.25 3.71
CA LYS A 176 -6.03 -6.34 3.23
C LYS A 176 -6.95 -6.92 4.31
N THR A 177 -6.67 -6.66 5.59
CA THR A 177 -7.40 -7.25 6.73
C THR A 177 -8.31 -6.25 7.44
N VAL A 178 -8.42 -5.02 6.91
CA VAL A 178 -9.17 -3.91 7.51
C VAL A 178 -10.33 -3.55 6.58
N ASP A 179 -11.44 -3.09 7.18
CA ASP A 179 -12.54 -2.48 6.44
C ASP A 179 -12.02 -1.42 5.46
N CYS A 180 -12.36 -1.57 4.19
CA CYS A 180 -11.94 -0.71 3.08
C CYS A 180 -12.25 0.79 3.23
N LEU A 181 -13.14 1.18 4.16
CA LEU A 181 -13.45 2.58 4.49
C LEU A 181 -12.47 3.16 5.51
N LYS A 182 -11.64 2.33 6.15
CA LYS A 182 -10.63 2.74 7.12
C LYS A 182 -9.26 2.77 6.47
N MET A 183 -8.64 3.94 6.53
CA MET A 183 -7.34 4.19 5.92
C MET A 183 -6.24 4.27 6.99
N VAL A 184 -5.06 3.73 6.70
CA VAL A 184 -3.91 3.79 7.63
C VAL A 184 -3.51 5.23 7.90
N HIS A 185 -3.60 5.70 9.15
CA HIS A 185 -3.18 7.05 9.52
C HIS A 185 -1.83 7.06 10.27
N SER A 186 -1.41 5.94 10.84
CA SER A 186 -0.06 5.80 11.39
C SER A 186 0.45 4.37 11.37
N LEU A 187 1.78 4.22 11.39
CA LEU A 187 2.45 2.95 11.63
C LEU A 187 3.75 3.15 12.41
N HIS A 188 4.13 2.11 13.14
CA HIS A 188 5.41 2.00 13.83
C HIS A 188 6.00 0.62 13.54
N ALA A 189 7.27 0.59 13.16
CA ALA A 189 7.94 -0.62 12.77
C ALA A 189 9.30 -0.78 13.45
N ILE A 190 9.70 -2.03 13.68
CA ILE A 190 11.00 -2.40 14.24
C ILE A 190 11.63 -3.45 13.33
N PHE A 191 12.89 -3.21 12.96
CA PHE A 191 13.72 -4.15 12.21
C PHE A 191 14.54 -4.98 13.19
N LEU A 192 14.32 -6.30 13.20
CA LEU A 192 14.93 -7.20 14.17
C LEU A 192 16.12 -7.95 13.58
N ILE A 193 15.97 -8.47 12.37
CA ILE A 193 16.95 -9.34 11.70
C ILE A 193 17.01 -8.95 10.22
N ALA A 194 18.22 -8.95 9.65
CA ALA A 194 18.40 -8.73 8.22
C ALA A 194 17.70 -9.84 7.41
N GLY A 195 16.79 -9.47 6.51
CA GLY A 195 16.11 -10.41 5.63
C GLY A 195 17.00 -10.92 4.49
N ASP A 196 16.74 -12.15 4.03
CA ASP A 196 17.37 -12.76 2.86
C ASP A 196 16.52 -12.49 1.61
N SER A 197 17.07 -11.73 0.65
CA SER A 197 16.37 -11.33 -0.56
C SER A 197 16.03 -12.49 -1.50
N ASN A 198 16.67 -13.65 -1.32
CA ASN A 198 16.41 -14.84 -2.14
C ASN A 198 15.31 -15.73 -1.57
N MET A 199 14.69 -15.33 -0.46
CA MET A 199 13.63 -16.09 0.19
C MET A 199 12.32 -15.32 0.22
N PRO A 200 11.17 -16.01 0.12
CA PRO A 200 9.89 -15.38 0.37
C PRO A 200 9.81 -14.87 1.81
N ILE A 201 8.96 -13.88 2.02
CA ILE A 201 8.68 -13.29 3.34
C ILE A 201 7.22 -13.62 3.66
N ILE A 202 6.99 -14.24 4.82
CA ILE A 202 5.63 -14.53 5.29
C ILE A 202 5.19 -13.40 6.21
N TYR A 203 4.11 -12.71 5.87
CA TYR A 203 3.49 -11.67 6.66
C TYR A 203 2.29 -12.24 7.39
N GLN A 204 2.38 -12.36 8.71
CA GLN A 204 1.27 -12.78 9.56
C GLN A 204 0.66 -11.55 10.22
N VAL A 205 -0.63 -11.33 9.98
CA VAL A 205 -1.39 -10.21 10.52
C VAL A 205 -2.17 -10.66 11.75
N HIS A 206 -2.17 -9.82 12.78
CA HIS A 206 -2.94 -10.00 14.01
C HIS A 206 -3.91 -8.82 14.14
N ARG A 207 -5.20 -9.12 14.21
CA ARG A 207 -6.27 -8.13 14.43
C ARG A 207 -6.32 -7.76 15.91
N ALA A 208 -5.63 -6.69 16.28
CA ALA A 208 -5.55 -6.25 17.67
C ALA A 208 -6.85 -5.58 18.15
N ARG A 209 -7.53 -4.85 17.26
CA ARG A 209 -8.80 -4.18 17.54
C ARG A 209 -9.57 -3.87 16.26
N ASP A 210 -10.88 -4.04 16.30
CA ASP A 210 -11.85 -3.53 15.32
C ASP A 210 -12.95 -2.74 16.04
N GLY A 211 -12.80 -1.42 16.08
CA GLY A 211 -13.83 -0.48 16.55
C GLY A 211 -14.63 0.11 15.40
N SER A 212 -15.60 0.96 15.70
CA SER A 212 -16.39 1.68 14.69
C SER A 212 -15.50 2.61 13.84
N SER A 213 -14.82 3.57 14.47
CA SER A 213 -13.96 4.53 13.76
C SER A 213 -12.54 4.01 13.51
N PHE A 214 -11.98 3.19 14.41
CA PHE A 214 -10.58 2.77 14.36
C PHE A 214 -10.40 1.26 14.24
N ALA A 215 -9.34 0.84 13.56
CA ALA A 215 -8.83 -0.53 13.56
C ALA A 215 -7.33 -0.55 13.82
N THR A 216 -6.83 -1.60 14.48
CA THR A 216 -5.40 -1.76 14.76
C THR A 216 -4.95 -3.14 14.29
N ARG A 217 -3.83 -3.17 13.56
CA ARG A 217 -3.20 -4.41 13.07
C ARG A 217 -1.75 -4.46 13.53
N LYS A 218 -1.32 -5.63 14.01
CA LYS A 218 0.10 -5.96 14.17
C LYS A 218 0.48 -6.94 13.06
N VAL A 219 1.61 -6.72 12.41
CA VAL A 219 2.15 -7.60 11.36
C VAL A 219 3.52 -8.09 11.78
N GLU A 220 3.73 -9.40 11.70
CA GLU A 220 5.04 -10.04 11.85
C GLU A 220 5.50 -10.56 10.50
N ALA A 221 6.64 -10.06 10.01
CA ALA A 221 7.29 -10.61 8.83
C ALA A 221 8.29 -11.69 9.26
N LYS A 222 8.18 -12.88 8.68
CA LYS A 222 8.91 -14.09 9.07
C LYS A 222 9.71 -14.67 7.91
N GLN A 223 10.94 -15.09 8.21
CA GLN A 223 11.79 -15.91 7.35
C GLN A 223 12.47 -16.99 8.19
N LYS A 224 12.54 -18.23 7.69
CA LYS A 224 13.13 -19.38 8.41
C LYS A 224 12.54 -19.58 9.82
N GLY A 225 11.25 -19.27 10.00
CA GLY A 225 10.56 -19.34 11.29
C GLY A 225 10.91 -18.22 12.29
N LEU A 226 11.76 -17.26 11.93
CA LEU A 226 12.17 -16.14 12.77
C LEU A 226 11.44 -14.87 12.35
N VAL A 227 10.99 -14.07 13.33
CA VAL A 227 10.45 -12.73 13.06
C VAL A 227 11.61 -11.81 12.72
N ILE A 228 11.65 -11.32 11.48
CA ILE A 228 12.70 -10.42 10.99
C ILE A 228 12.29 -8.95 11.12
N PHE A 229 10.99 -8.67 11.14
CA PHE A 229 10.42 -7.33 11.20
C PHE A 229 9.03 -7.37 11.83
N THR A 230 8.70 -6.34 12.60
CA THR A 230 7.36 -6.17 13.20
C THR A 230 6.85 -4.78 12.90
N LEU A 231 5.57 -4.67 12.55
CA LEU A 231 4.89 -3.41 12.31
C LEU A 231 3.57 -3.40 13.08
N ILE A 232 3.21 -2.27 13.68
CA ILE A 232 1.86 -1.99 14.18
C ILE A 232 1.31 -0.78 13.42
N ALA A 233 0.10 -0.92 12.88
CA ALA A 233 -0.56 0.13 12.12
C ALA A 233 -1.95 0.41 12.68
N SER A 234 -2.31 1.69 12.66
CA SER A 234 -3.62 2.19 13.07
C SER A 234 -4.34 2.78 11.85
N PHE A 235 -5.60 2.41 11.72
CA PHE A 235 -6.48 2.75 10.61
C PHE A 235 -7.69 3.49 11.15
N GLN A 236 -8.17 4.47 10.40
CA GLN A 236 -9.32 5.30 10.79
C GLN A 236 -10.24 5.52 9.60
N LYS A 237 -11.55 5.54 9.85
CA LYS A 237 -12.55 6.03 8.90
C LYS A 237 -12.25 7.51 8.56
N GLU A 238 -12.51 7.90 7.32
CA GLU A 238 -12.41 9.31 6.94
C GLU A 238 -13.46 10.14 7.71
N GLU A 239 -13.02 11.23 8.34
CA GLU A 239 -13.85 12.08 9.21
C GLU A 239 -13.45 13.56 9.00
N VAL A 240 -14.42 14.48 9.07
CA VAL A 240 -14.15 15.92 9.07
C VAL A 240 -13.73 16.34 10.47
N GLY A 241 -12.64 17.12 10.57
CA GLY A 241 -12.07 17.52 11.85
C GLY A 241 -11.41 18.91 11.81
N PHE A 242 -10.65 19.21 12.85
CA PHE A 242 -9.85 20.44 12.91
C PHE A 242 -8.66 20.37 11.96
N GLU A 243 -8.34 21.49 11.32
CA GLU A 243 -7.24 21.57 10.35
C GLU A 243 -6.24 22.67 10.70
N HIS A 244 -4.96 22.30 10.71
CA HIS A 244 -3.84 23.24 10.70
C HIS A 244 -2.58 22.52 10.20
N GLN A 245 -1.59 23.29 9.74
CA GLN A 245 -0.27 22.81 9.36
C GLN A 245 0.76 23.84 9.81
N ALA A 246 1.67 23.46 10.70
CA ALA A 246 2.76 24.33 11.15
C ALA A 246 4.01 24.24 10.24
N ALA A 247 4.27 23.07 9.66
CA ALA A 247 5.42 22.87 8.79
C ALA A 247 5.22 23.59 7.46
N ILE A 248 6.20 24.39 7.06
CA ILE A 248 6.21 25.11 5.79
C ILE A 248 7.03 24.31 4.77
N MET A 249 6.49 24.12 3.57
CA MET A 249 7.25 23.52 2.48
C MET A 249 8.42 24.45 2.13
N PRO A 250 9.67 23.97 2.12
CA PRO A 250 10.82 24.81 1.79
C PRO A 250 10.78 25.25 0.33
N ASP A 251 11.29 26.45 0.06
CA ASP A 251 11.46 26.96 -1.30
C ASP A 251 12.63 26.24 -1.98
N VAL A 252 12.29 25.35 -2.91
CA VAL A 252 13.23 24.54 -3.69
C VAL A 252 12.85 24.58 -5.16
N PRO A 253 13.80 24.36 -6.09
CA PRO A 253 13.46 24.30 -7.51
C PRO A 253 12.39 23.24 -7.79
N PRO A 254 11.46 23.51 -8.73
CA PRO A 254 10.48 22.52 -9.13
C PRO A 254 11.17 21.32 -9.78
N PRO A 255 10.58 20.12 -9.71
CA PRO A 255 11.21 18.89 -10.18
C PRO A 255 11.59 18.96 -11.66
N GLU A 256 10.83 19.68 -12.49
CA GLU A 256 11.07 19.83 -13.93
C GLU A 256 12.39 20.55 -14.25
N GLN A 257 12.95 21.34 -13.33
CA GLN A 257 14.25 22.02 -13.49
C GLN A 257 15.43 21.18 -12.99
N LEU A 258 15.14 20.07 -12.30
CA LEU A 258 16.14 19.22 -11.67
C LEU A 258 16.41 18.00 -12.54
N LEU A 259 17.65 17.51 -12.45
CA LEU A 259 18.07 16.31 -13.17
C LEU A 259 17.60 15.06 -12.43
N ASN A 260 17.21 14.06 -13.20
CA ASN A 260 17.00 12.72 -12.68
C ASN A 260 18.34 11.96 -12.52
N LEU A 261 18.29 10.80 -11.87
CA LEU A 261 19.48 9.97 -11.62
C LEU A 261 20.14 9.47 -12.91
N GLU A 262 19.37 9.24 -13.96
CA GLU A 262 19.84 8.83 -15.28
C GLU A 262 20.72 9.92 -15.92
N GLU A 263 20.21 11.15 -15.98
CA GLU A 263 20.90 12.32 -16.52
C GLU A 263 22.15 12.65 -15.70
N ILE A 264 22.08 12.56 -14.36
CA ILE A 264 23.25 12.73 -13.49
C ILE A 264 24.31 11.68 -13.81
N ARG A 265 23.90 10.42 -14.00
CA ARG A 265 24.81 9.34 -14.36
C ARG A 265 25.44 9.59 -15.73
N GLU A 266 24.66 9.94 -16.74
CA GLU A 266 25.15 10.22 -18.10
C GLU A 266 26.16 11.37 -18.12
N ARG A 267 25.88 12.47 -17.41
CA ARG A 267 26.84 13.57 -17.25
C ARG A 267 28.15 13.11 -16.61
N ARG A 268 28.11 12.25 -15.59
CA ARG A 268 29.32 11.70 -14.97
C ARG A 268 30.12 10.77 -15.89
N LEU A 269 29.45 10.08 -16.80
CA LEU A 269 30.10 9.20 -17.78
C LEU A 269 30.87 9.98 -18.86
N THR A 270 30.42 11.20 -19.18
CA THR A 270 31.01 12.05 -20.21
C THR A 270 31.93 13.14 -19.66
N ASP A 271 31.82 13.48 -18.38
CA ASP A 271 32.61 14.55 -17.74
C ASP A 271 34.11 14.15 -17.58
N PRO A 272 35.04 14.87 -18.23
CA PRO A 272 36.47 14.55 -18.22
C PRO A 272 37.13 14.71 -16.85
N ARG A 273 36.47 15.36 -15.87
CA ARG A 273 36.96 15.48 -14.50
C ARG A 273 36.93 14.15 -13.74
N PHE A 274 36.17 13.16 -14.21
CA PHE A 274 36.15 11.82 -13.62
C PHE A 274 37.20 10.89 -14.27
N PRO A 275 37.93 10.07 -13.48
CA PRO A 275 38.92 9.15 -14.01
C PRO A 275 38.36 8.22 -15.08
N ALA A 276 39.11 8.01 -16.17
CA ALA A 276 38.66 7.16 -17.29
C ALA A 276 38.29 5.74 -16.85
N GLN A 277 39.02 5.17 -15.86
CA GLN A 277 38.70 3.86 -15.28
C GLN A 277 37.31 3.84 -14.62
N TYR A 278 36.94 4.90 -13.89
CA TYR A 278 35.62 5.04 -13.30
C TYR A 278 34.54 5.13 -14.38
N ARG A 279 34.73 6.01 -15.38
CA ARG A 279 33.76 6.21 -16.48
C ARG A 279 33.53 4.91 -17.26
N ASN A 280 34.59 4.19 -17.60
CA ASN A 280 34.51 2.90 -18.29
C ASN A 280 33.84 1.81 -17.44
N SER A 281 34.15 1.75 -16.13
CA SER A 281 33.51 0.79 -15.22
C SER A 281 32.02 1.06 -15.05
N ALA A 282 31.64 2.33 -14.88
CA ALA A 282 30.25 2.75 -14.74
C ALA A 282 29.46 2.51 -16.04
N ALA A 283 30.04 2.75 -17.22
CA ALA A 283 29.39 2.49 -18.51
C ALA A 283 29.07 1.01 -18.74
N LYS A 284 29.94 0.10 -18.29
CA LYS A 284 29.75 -1.36 -18.42
C LYS A 284 28.66 -1.93 -17.49
N LYS A 285 28.30 -1.23 -16.42
CA LYS A 285 27.26 -1.70 -15.49
C LYS A 285 25.88 -1.45 -16.06
N LYS A 286 25.08 -2.52 -16.22
CA LYS A 286 23.64 -2.40 -16.54
C LYS A 286 23.00 -1.43 -15.53
N PHE A 287 22.36 -0.38 -16.04
CA PHE A 287 21.55 0.52 -15.21
C PHE A 287 20.14 -0.06 -15.16
N THR A 288 19.68 -0.42 -13.98
CA THR A 288 18.26 -0.70 -13.76
C THR A 288 17.68 0.55 -13.10
N PRO A 289 16.80 1.31 -13.77
CA PRO A 289 16.11 2.44 -13.17
C PRO A 289 15.39 2.00 -11.91
N TRP A 290 15.43 2.82 -10.88
CA TRP A 290 14.67 2.55 -9.67
C TRP A 290 13.18 2.71 -9.97
N PRO A 291 12.32 1.94 -9.30
CA PRO A 291 10.87 2.08 -9.44
C PRO A 291 10.35 3.46 -8.96
N ILE A 292 11.17 4.16 -8.16
CA ILE A 292 10.96 5.55 -7.74
C ILE A 292 11.92 6.45 -8.53
N GLU A 293 11.39 7.45 -9.21
CA GLU A 293 12.16 8.55 -9.79
C GLU A 293 12.55 9.52 -8.67
N MET A 294 13.80 9.96 -8.63
CA MET A 294 14.31 10.92 -7.64
C MET A 294 15.04 12.08 -8.34
N ARG A 295 14.79 13.31 -7.86
CA ARG A 295 15.45 14.53 -8.32
C ARG A 295 15.89 15.36 -7.12
N PHE A 296 17.21 15.49 -6.96
CA PHE A 296 17.82 16.15 -5.80
C PHE A 296 17.77 17.67 -5.93
N CYS A 297 17.39 18.35 -4.85
CA CYS A 297 17.27 19.81 -4.84
C CYS A 297 18.62 20.49 -4.60
N GLU A 298 19.54 19.84 -3.88
CA GLU A 298 20.83 20.42 -3.54
C GLU A 298 21.99 20.00 -4.45
N ASP A 299 22.92 20.92 -4.62
CA ASP A 299 24.20 20.68 -5.29
C ASP A 299 25.16 19.81 -4.46
N SER A 300 26.23 19.34 -5.11
CA SER A 300 27.28 18.52 -4.50
C SER A 300 27.93 19.15 -3.26
N ALA A 301 27.94 20.48 -3.15
CA ALA A 301 28.47 21.20 -1.98
C ALA A 301 27.68 20.93 -0.69
N SER A 302 26.41 20.52 -0.78
CA SER A 302 25.54 20.24 0.37
C SER A 302 25.68 18.81 0.91
N GLN A 303 26.57 17.98 0.34
CA GLN A 303 26.70 16.56 0.68
C GLN A 303 27.12 16.26 2.13
N HIS A 304 27.58 17.26 2.87
CA HIS A 304 27.99 17.16 4.28
C HIS A 304 26.95 17.72 5.26
N LYS A 305 25.88 18.36 4.79
CA LYS A 305 24.82 18.83 5.68
C LYS A 305 24.04 17.62 6.22
N PRO A 306 23.62 17.64 7.50
CA PRO A 306 22.74 16.62 8.06
C PRO A 306 21.29 16.81 7.57
N SER A 307 21.12 17.09 6.28
CA SER A 307 19.83 17.31 5.64
C SER A 307 19.88 16.86 4.19
N LEU A 308 18.71 16.58 3.62
CA LEU A 308 18.54 16.24 2.22
C LEU A 308 17.11 16.54 1.77
N ASN A 309 16.97 17.28 0.67
CA ASN A 309 15.68 17.56 0.04
C ASN A 309 15.67 17.00 -1.38
N TYR A 310 14.69 16.17 -1.69
CA TYR A 310 14.53 15.67 -3.05
C TYR A 310 13.07 15.47 -3.40
N TRP A 311 12.77 15.71 -4.67
CA TRP A 311 11.49 15.33 -5.26
C TRP A 311 11.53 13.85 -5.62
N PHE A 312 10.43 13.15 -5.37
CA PHE A 312 10.27 11.79 -5.83
C PHE A 312 8.85 11.51 -6.30
N ARG A 313 8.72 10.47 -7.13
CA ARG A 313 7.43 9.86 -7.51
C ARG A 313 7.63 8.43 -7.97
N ALA A 314 6.59 7.62 -7.88
CA ALA A 314 6.52 6.32 -8.54
C ALA A 314 6.63 6.48 -10.06
N ARG A 315 7.36 5.57 -10.70
CA ARG A 315 7.39 5.46 -12.16
C ARG A 315 6.18 4.69 -12.65
N GLY A 316 5.59 5.18 -13.74
CA GLY A 316 4.35 4.61 -14.29
C GLY A 316 3.12 5.16 -13.60
N LYS A 317 1.95 4.77 -14.10
CA LYS A 317 0.66 5.15 -13.53
C LYS A 317 0.25 4.12 -12.49
N LEU A 318 -0.21 4.58 -11.33
CA LEU A 318 -0.77 3.70 -10.29
C LEU A 318 -2.28 3.62 -10.41
N SER A 319 -2.84 2.52 -9.91
CA SER A 319 -4.27 2.38 -9.66
C SER A 319 -4.77 3.45 -8.68
N ASP A 320 -6.00 3.93 -8.91
CA ASP A 320 -6.63 4.98 -8.09
C ASP A 320 -7.18 4.43 -6.76
N ASP A 321 -6.26 4.01 -5.92
CA ASP A 321 -6.49 3.47 -4.59
C ASP A 321 -5.55 4.11 -3.58
N GLN A 322 -6.13 4.83 -2.62
CA GLN A 322 -5.37 5.49 -1.56
C GLN A 322 -4.58 4.50 -0.69
N ALA A 323 -5.02 3.26 -0.54
CA ALA A 323 -4.31 2.28 0.27
C ALA A 323 -3.00 1.88 -0.42
N LEU A 324 -3.05 1.63 -1.73
CA LEU A 324 -1.87 1.47 -2.57
C LEU A 324 -0.94 2.68 -2.50
N HIS A 325 -1.45 3.91 -2.70
CA HIS A 325 -0.59 5.10 -2.67
C HIS A 325 0.10 5.27 -1.30
N ARG A 326 -0.58 5.00 -0.19
CA ARG A 326 0.05 5.02 1.16
C ARG A 326 1.10 3.93 1.31
N CYS A 327 0.88 2.72 0.79
CA CYS A 327 1.89 1.65 0.78
C CYS A 327 3.13 2.02 -0.06
N VAL A 328 2.92 2.66 -1.22
CA VAL A 328 4.01 3.10 -2.09
C VAL A 328 4.85 4.20 -1.43
N VAL A 329 4.22 5.18 -0.81
CA VAL A 329 4.96 6.24 -0.11
C VAL A 329 5.66 5.71 1.15
N ALA A 330 5.06 4.73 1.84
CA ALA A 330 5.72 4.02 2.94
C ALA A 330 6.90 3.15 2.47
N TYR A 331 6.86 2.62 1.24
CA TYR A 331 8.03 1.99 0.62
C TYR A 331 9.13 3.00 0.32
N ALA A 332 8.75 4.15 -0.27
CA ALA A 332 9.69 5.18 -0.67
C ALA A 332 10.31 5.91 0.53
N SER A 333 9.66 5.91 1.70
CA SER A 333 10.09 6.65 2.87
C SER A 333 11.43 6.21 3.46
N ASP A 334 11.81 4.94 3.29
CA ASP A 334 13.10 4.39 3.74
C ASP A 334 14.24 4.65 2.74
N LEU A 335 13.95 5.28 1.58
CA LEU A 335 14.96 5.63 0.58
C LEU A 335 15.88 6.75 1.06
N LEU A 336 17.18 6.45 1.11
CA LEU A 336 18.26 7.37 1.52
C LEU A 336 18.15 7.91 2.95
N PHE A 337 17.08 7.60 3.68
CA PHE A 337 16.63 8.31 4.87
C PHE A 337 17.65 8.26 6.01
N SER A 338 17.91 7.08 6.57
CA SER A 338 18.93 6.92 7.62
C SER A 338 20.34 7.35 7.19
N GLY A 339 20.63 7.27 5.90
CA GLY A 339 21.91 7.68 5.32
C GLY A 339 22.21 9.17 5.50
N VAL A 340 21.19 10.01 5.67
CA VAL A 340 21.36 11.46 5.91
C VAL A 340 22.10 11.75 7.20
N SER A 341 21.91 10.92 8.24
CA SER A 341 22.64 11.06 9.51
C SER A 341 24.16 10.86 9.37
N LEU A 342 24.60 10.20 8.30
CA LEU A 342 26.02 9.99 8.00
C LEU A 342 26.64 11.12 7.17
N ASN A 343 25.85 12.03 6.59
CA ASN A 343 26.35 13.10 5.73
C ASN A 343 27.46 13.94 6.40
N PRO A 344 27.32 14.43 7.64
CA PRO A 344 28.37 15.24 8.29
C PRO A 344 29.67 14.49 8.55
N HIS A 345 29.60 13.15 8.57
CA HIS A 345 30.72 12.27 8.86
C HIS A 345 31.40 11.73 7.59
N ARG A 346 30.92 12.10 6.40
CA ARG A 346 31.51 11.65 5.14
C ARG A 346 32.95 12.17 5.03
N GLU A 347 33.88 11.25 4.88
CA GLU A 347 35.29 11.53 4.66
C GLU A 347 35.82 10.62 3.56
N LYS A 348 36.85 11.06 2.83
CA LYS A 348 37.45 10.26 1.75
C LYS A 348 37.98 8.93 2.30
N GLY A 349 37.48 7.82 1.76
CA GLY A 349 37.91 6.48 2.16
C GLY A 349 37.22 5.93 3.40
N LEU A 350 36.36 6.71 4.07
CA LEU A 350 35.55 6.21 5.18
C LEU A 350 34.49 5.25 4.65
N LYS A 351 34.51 4.02 5.18
CA LYS A 351 33.43 3.06 4.98
C LYS A 351 32.55 3.04 6.21
N THR A 352 31.27 3.18 5.99
CA THR A 352 30.25 3.18 7.04
C THR A 352 29.28 2.03 6.80
N TYR A 353 28.70 1.56 7.88
CA TYR A 353 27.65 0.56 7.90
C TYR A 353 26.44 1.15 8.64
N SER A 354 25.29 1.13 7.96
CA SER A 354 24.01 1.59 8.52
C SER A 354 22.97 0.49 8.47
N LEU A 355 22.16 0.36 9.52
CA LEU A 355 20.98 -0.50 9.57
C LEU A 355 19.84 0.23 10.24
N SER A 356 18.66 0.25 9.60
CA SER A 356 17.42 0.73 10.23
C SER A 356 17.13 -0.07 11.50
N LEU A 357 16.77 0.61 12.60
CA LEU A 357 16.34 -0.01 13.86
C LEU A 357 14.82 0.05 13.97
N ASP A 358 14.24 1.21 13.70
CA ASP A 358 12.81 1.45 13.66
C ASP A 358 12.40 2.28 12.43
N HIS A 359 11.09 2.46 12.24
CA HIS A 359 10.52 3.43 11.29
C HIS A 359 9.10 3.77 11.73
N SER A 360 8.79 5.06 11.90
CA SER A 360 7.45 5.52 12.29
C SER A 360 6.93 6.54 11.29
N ILE A 361 5.67 6.38 10.86
CA ILE A 361 5.02 7.23 9.86
C ILE A 361 3.65 7.68 10.38
N TRP A 362 3.29 8.92 10.09
CA TRP A 362 1.96 9.48 10.22
C TRP A 362 1.51 10.06 8.89
N PHE A 363 0.35 9.60 8.40
CA PHE A 363 -0.29 10.08 7.18
C PHE A 363 -1.36 11.11 7.56
N HIS A 364 -1.19 12.34 7.08
CA HIS A 364 -2.04 13.47 7.47
C HIS A 364 -3.12 13.76 6.44
N LYS A 365 -2.82 13.57 5.16
CA LYS A 365 -3.70 13.88 4.03
C LYS A 365 -3.71 12.73 3.01
N PRO A 366 -4.66 12.73 2.05
CA PRO A 366 -4.56 11.87 0.88
C PRO A 366 -3.23 12.07 0.16
N VAL A 367 -2.71 11.01 -0.44
CA VAL A 367 -1.42 11.03 -1.11
C VAL A 367 -1.54 10.41 -2.50
N LYS A 368 -0.81 10.98 -3.45
CA LYS A 368 -0.74 10.49 -4.83
C LYS A 368 0.71 10.18 -5.17
N ALA A 369 1.06 8.91 -5.00
CA ALA A 369 2.44 8.45 -5.07
C ALA A 369 3.06 8.50 -6.48
N ASP A 370 2.25 8.58 -7.54
CA ASP A 370 2.68 8.77 -8.94
C ASP A 370 2.68 10.25 -9.38
N ASP A 371 2.40 11.19 -8.47
CA ASP A 371 2.69 12.61 -8.61
C ASP A 371 3.90 13.00 -7.74
N TRP A 372 4.46 14.17 -8.00
CA TRP A 372 5.64 14.66 -7.32
C TRP A 372 5.37 14.99 -5.85
N LEU A 373 6.17 14.36 -4.97
CA LEU A 373 6.24 14.67 -3.55
C LEU A 373 7.65 15.17 -3.20
N LEU A 374 7.71 16.27 -2.46
CA LEU A 374 8.96 16.79 -1.91
C LEU A 374 9.24 16.11 -0.59
N TYR A 375 10.35 15.38 -0.50
CA TYR A 375 10.81 14.76 0.73
C TYR A 375 11.91 15.61 1.36
N VAL A 376 11.61 16.16 2.53
CA VAL A 376 12.51 16.98 3.36
C VAL A 376 13.00 16.13 4.53
N ILE A 377 14.31 15.86 4.57
CA ILE A 377 14.95 15.02 5.59
C ILE A 377 15.96 15.84 6.38
N GLU A 378 15.95 15.68 7.70
CA GLU A 378 16.92 16.29 8.61
C GLU A 378 17.42 15.25 9.62
N SER A 379 18.67 15.37 10.06
CA SER A 379 19.26 14.57 11.11
C SER A 379 19.71 15.48 12.26
N PRO A 380 18.91 15.61 13.33
CA PRO A 380 19.26 16.50 14.43
C PRO A 380 20.37 15.94 15.32
N SER A 381 20.61 14.61 15.30
CA SER A 381 21.63 13.98 16.14
C SER A 381 22.13 12.66 15.57
N ALA A 382 23.44 12.44 15.71
CA ALA A 382 24.07 11.13 15.59
C ALA A 382 25.01 10.94 16.80
N HIS A 383 24.71 9.94 17.63
CA HIS A 383 25.43 9.70 18.88
C HIS A 383 25.40 8.23 19.27
N GLY A 384 26.44 7.75 19.98
CA GLY A 384 26.46 6.40 20.55
C GLY A 384 26.36 5.27 19.52
N GLY A 385 26.83 5.52 18.29
CA GLY A 385 26.72 4.56 17.19
C GLY A 385 25.33 4.46 16.57
N ARG A 386 24.49 5.50 16.75
CA ARG A 386 23.16 5.62 16.16
C ARG A 386 23.00 6.97 15.47
N GLY A 387 22.17 7.02 14.44
CA GLY A 387 21.79 8.22 13.72
C GLY A 387 20.28 8.36 13.74
N PHE A 388 19.78 9.51 14.17
CA PHE A 388 18.36 9.81 14.21
C PHE A 388 18.01 10.76 13.06
N VAL A 389 16.93 10.47 12.34
CA VAL A 389 16.44 11.26 11.22
C VAL A 389 14.94 11.52 11.35
N THR A 390 14.54 12.71 10.92
CA THR A 390 13.14 13.12 10.79
C THR A 390 12.86 13.48 9.34
N GLY A 391 11.63 13.25 8.92
CA GLY A 391 11.18 13.41 7.55
C GLY A 391 9.82 14.09 7.50
N ARG A 392 9.63 14.91 6.47
CA ARG A 392 8.36 15.52 6.09
C ARG A 392 8.19 15.37 4.59
N MET A 393 6.99 15.01 4.15
CA MET A 393 6.65 14.97 2.73
C MET A 393 5.55 15.97 2.40
N PHE A 394 5.76 16.74 1.35
CA PHE A 394 4.83 17.73 0.85
C PHE A 394 4.38 17.38 -0.57
N ASN A 395 3.12 17.67 -0.90
CA ASN A 395 2.69 17.68 -2.31
C ASN A 395 3.10 18.99 -3.01
N ARG A 396 2.86 19.08 -4.32
CA ARG A 396 3.19 20.28 -5.12
C ARG A 396 2.51 21.56 -4.63
N GLN A 397 1.38 21.42 -3.95
CA GLN A 397 0.59 22.52 -3.40
C GLN A 397 1.13 23.01 -2.04
N GLY A 398 2.18 22.36 -1.50
CA GLY A 398 2.78 22.71 -0.22
C GLY A 398 2.06 22.12 0.99
N GLU A 399 1.14 21.18 0.78
CA GLU A 399 0.44 20.50 1.86
C GLU A 399 1.30 19.38 2.45
N LEU A 400 1.44 19.34 3.77
CA LEU A 400 2.13 18.29 4.49
C LEU A 400 1.28 17.01 4.46
N VAL A 401 1.67 16.05 3.64
CA VAL A 401 0.92 14.79 3.49
C VAL A 401 1.38 13.71 4.46
N MET A 402 2.66 13.76 4.88
CA MET A 402 3.25 12.72 5.71
C MET A 402 4.37 13.27 6.62
N SER A 403 4.49 12.72 7.82
CA SER A 403 5.64 12.93 8.71
C SER A 403 6.18 11.60 9.19
N LEU A 404 7.49 11.55 9.43
CA LEU A 404 8.14 10.31 9.81
C LEU A 404 9.44 10.51 10.59
N THR A 405 9.82 9.48 11.33
CA THR A 405 11.07 9.42 12.09
C THR A 405 11.68 8.02 12.00
N GLN A 406 13.00 7.94 12.10
CA GLN A 406 13.75 6.69 12.15
C GLN A 406 15.06 6.88 12.91
N GLU A 407 15.41 5.89 13.71
CA GLU A 407 16.75 5.67 14.21
C GLU A 407 17.40 4.52 13.45
N ALA A 408 18.69 4.67 13.15
CA ALA A 408 19.49 3.63 12.53
C ALA A 408 20.78 3.42 13.32
N LEU A 409 21.23 2.17 13.39
CA LEU A 409 22.59 1.86 13.76
C LEU A 409 23.52 2.52 12.74
N SER A 410 24.49 3.30 13.19
CA SER A 410 25.47 4.01 12.35
C SER A 410 26.87 3.74 12.87
N ARG A 411 27.67 2.97 12.14
CA ARG A 411 29.02 2.58 12.55
C ARG A 411 30.03 2.74 11.44
N ARG A 412 31.30 2.95 11.81
CA ARG A 412 32.42 2.75 10.90
C ARG A 412 32.53 1.26 10.59
N GLU A 413 32.70 0.90 9.33
CA GLU A 413 32.99 -0.48 8.95
C GLU A 413 34.41 -0.80 9.44
N LYS A 414 34.55 -1.73 10.39
CA LYS A 414 35.87 -2.22 10.79
C LYS A 414 36.51 -2.91 9.58
N ALA A 415 37.80 -2.65 9.33
CA ALA A 415 38.57 -3.49 8.43
C ALA A 415 38.40 -4.95 8.87
N ARG A 416 37.97 -5.84 7.95
CA ARG A 416 37.73 -7.25 8.29
C ARG A 416 39.02 -7.87 8.85
N GLY A 417 39.06 -8.10 10.16
CA GLY A 417 39.91 -9.14 10.74
C GLY A 417 39.37 -10.52 10.34
N PRO A 418 40.17 -11.60 10.48
CA PRO A 418 39.73 -12.95 10.13
C PRO A 418 38.44 -13.29 10.89
N ASN A 419 37.42 -13.78 10.16
CA ASN A 419 36.10 -14.10 10.70
C ASN A 419 36.23 -14.98 11.95
N PRO A 420 35.70 -14.58 13.12
CA PRO A 420 35.48 -15.53 14.20
C PRO A 420 34.44 -16.56 13.74
N ARG A 421 34.76 -17.84 13.91
CA ARG A 421 33.84 -18.96 13.61
C ARG A 421 32.53 -18.75 14.39
N PRO A 422 31.37 -19.08 13.79
CA PRO A 422 30.10 -19.02 14.52
C PRO A 422 30.19 -19.94 15.74
N LYS A 423 29.89 -19.38 16.92
CA LYS A 423 29.61 -20.21 18.10
C LYS A 423 28.20 -20.77 17.89
N LEU A 424 28.12 -22.09 17.77
CA LEU A 424 26.88 -22.87 17.87
C LEU A 424 26.26 -22.70 19.26
#